data_AF-A0A2H9MK43-F1
#
_entry.id   AF-A0A2H9MK43-F1
#
_cell.length_a   1.000
_cell.length_b   1.000
_cell.length_c   1.000
_cell.angle_alpha   90.00
_cell.angle_beta   90.00
_cell.angle_gamma   90.00
#
_symmetry.space_group_name_H-M   'P 1'
#
loop_
_entity.id
_entity.type
_entity.pdbx_description
1 polymer ?
#
loop_
_entity_poly.entity_id
_entity_poly.type
_entity_poly.pdbx_seq_one_letter_code
_entity_poly.pdbx_strand_id
1 'polypeptide(L)'
;MEEELEQIRKKKLQELLMSYQQRIAAEEEEKETEVKKQMILGQILTQDAKERLERVKIAKPELAENVENQLILLLQSGRLSQQIDDNSLKMILRKIGSRREIRIERR
;
A
#
# COMPACT_ATOMS: atom_id res chain seq x y z
N MET A 1 18.05 50.76 -17.26
CA MET A 1 17.65 50.49 -15.85
C MET A 1 16.27 49.85 -15.77
N GLU A 2 15.26 50.27 -16.55
CA GLU A 2 13.95 49.58 -16.62
C GLU A 2 14.02 48.16 -17.21
N GLU A 3 14.80 47.95 -18.27
CA GLU A 3 14.95 46.62 -18.90
C GLU A 3 15.53 45.55 -17.97
N GLU A 4 16.43 45.91 -17.05
CA GLU A 4 16.98 44.96 -16.06
C GLU A 4 15.93 44.54 -15.03
N LEU A 5 15.05 45.46 -14.63
CA LEU A 5 13.94 45.18 -13.71
C LEU A 5 12.90 44.25 -14.33
N GLU A 6 12.59 44.45 -15.61
CA GLU A 6 11.68 43.57 -16.36
C GLU A 6 12.29 42.17 -16.57
N GLN A 7 13.59 42.08 -16.88
CA GLN A 7 14.31 40.81 -17.01
C GLN A 7 14.27 40.01 -15.70
N ILE A 8 14.50 40.67 -14.55
CA ILE A 8 14.42 40.02 -13.23
C ILE A 8 13.01 39.51 -12.94
N ARG A 9 11.98 40.30 -13.24
CA ARG A 9 10.57 39.92 -13.04
C ARG A 9 10.19 38.72 -13.91
N LYS A 10 10.61 38.71 -15.18
CA LYS A 10 10.36 37.63 -16.14
C LYS A 10 11.06 36.34 -15.70
N LYS A 11 12.30 36.43 -15.23
CA LYS A 11 13.08 35.28 -14.74
C LYS A 11 12.48 34.67 -13.47
N LYS A 12 12.02 35.51 -12.53
CA LYS A 12 11.33 35.08 -11.30
C LYS A 12 10.00 34.38 -11.60
N LEU A 13 9.23 34.90 -12.57
CA LEU A 13 7.97 34.30 -13.00
C LEU A 13 8.20 32.93 -13.68
N GLN A 14 9.23 32.83 -14.52
CA GLN A 14 9.59 31.59 -15.19
C GLN A 14 10.07 30.53 -14.20
N GLU A 15 10.87 30.91 -13.21
CA GLU A 15 11.32 30.01 -12.13
C GLU A 15 10.15 29.51 -11.27
N LEU A 16 9.21 30.40 -10.94
CA LEU A 16 7.98 30.02 -10.23
C LEU A 16 7.15 29.01 -11.02
N LEU A 17 6.95 29.24 -12.32
CA LEU A 17 6.22 28.34 -13.21
C LEU A 17 6.90 26.96 -13.32
N MET A 18 8.24 26.93 -13.44
CA MET A 18 9.02 25.68 -13.43
C MET A 18 8.86 24.93 -12.11
N SER A 19 8.96 25.63 -10.97
CA SER A 19 8.80 25.01 -9.65
C SER A 19 7.38 24.44 -9.44
N TYR A 20 6.37 25.10 -9.99
CA TYR A 20 4.98 24.67 -9.92
C TYR A 20 4.74 23.43 -10.79
N GLN A 21 5.28 23.41 -12.02
CA GLN A 21 5.23 22.22 -12.88
C GLN A 21 5.96 21.02 -12.26
N GLN A 22 7.14 21.23 -11.67
CA GLN A 22 7.86 20.15 -10.98
C GLN A 22 7.08 19.57 -9.80
N ARG A 23 6.39 20.42 -9.02
CA ARG A 23 5.53 19.94 -7.93
C ARG A 23 4.35 19.12 -8.44
N ILE A 24 3.69 19.57 -9.51
CA ILE A 24 2.57 18.83 -10.10
C ILE A 24 3.04 17.47 -10.64
N ALA A 25 4.16 17.44 -11.37
CA ALA A 25 4.71 16.20 -11.92
C ALA A 25 5.10 15.19 -10.81
N ALA A 26 5.72 15.67 -9.73
CA ALA A 26 6.05 14.81 -8.59
C ALA A 26 4.80 14.24 -7.90
N GLU A 27 3.76 15.07 -7.73
CA GLU A 27 2.50 14.64 -7.10
C GLU A 27 1.71 13.65 -7.99
N GLU A 28 1.77 13.80 -9.31
CA GLU A 28 1.19 12.83 -10.26
C GLU A 28 1.93 11.50 -10.23
N GLU A 29 3.27 11.51 -10.21
CA GLU A 29 4.08 10.29 -10.13
C GLU A 29 3.81 9.51 -8.84
N GLU A 30 3.71 10.21 -7.71
CA GLU A 30 3.41 9.60 -6.42
C GLU A 30 2.01 8.95 -6.42
N LYS A 31 0.99 9.66 -6.92
CA LYS A 31 -0.36 9.12 -7.09
C LYS A 31 -0.41 7.92 -8.01
N GLU A 32 0.30 7.95 -9.14
CA GLU A 32 0.36 6.82 -10.07
C GLU A 32 0.95 5.56 -9.42
N THR A 33 2.01 5.71 -8.62
CA THR A 33 2.62 4.57 -7.92
C THR A 33 1.67 4.00 -6.88
N GLU A 34 0.91 4.85 -6.20
CA GLU A 34 -0.04 4.47 -5.17
C GLU A 34 -1.28 3.78 -5.75
N VAL A 35 -1.80 4.30 -6.87
CA VAL A 35 -2.87 3.66 -7.64
C VAL A 35 -2.43 2.29 -8.17
N LYS A 36 -1.22 2.17 -8.72
CA LYS A 36 -0.68 0.87 -9.18
C LYS A 36 -0.58 -0.13 -8.02
N LYS A 37 -0.10 0.30 -6.84
CA LYS A 37 -0.06 -0.55 -5.63
C LYS A 37 -1.47 -0.97 -5.18
N GLN A 38 -2.42 -0.03 -5.14
CA GLN A 38 -3.81 -0.30 -4.77
C GLN A 38 -4.50 -1.23 -5.77
N MET A 39 -4.23 -1.06 -7.07
CA MET A 39 -4.73 -1.95 -8.12
C MET A 39 -4.16 -3.35 -7.98
N ILE A 40 -2.85 -3.49 -7.74
CA ILE A 40 -2.23 -4.80 -7.52
C ILE A 40 -2.81 -5.46 -6.26
N LEU A 41 -2.94 -4.71 -5.16
CA LEU A 41 -3.55 -5.20 -3.91
C LEU A 41 -5.02 -5.59 -4.10
N GLY A 42 -5.79 -4.82 -4.87
CA GLY A 42 -7.18 -5.11 -5.21
C GLY A 42 -7.33 -6.24 -6.24
N GLN A 43 -6.32 -6.51 -7.05
CA GLN A 43 -6.29 -7.66 -7.94
C GLN A 43 -5.99 -8.96 -7.19
N ILE A 44 -5.16 -8.91 -6.13
CA ILE A 44 -4.82 -10.10 -5.34
C ILE A 44 -5.80 -10.40 -4.21
N LEU A 45 -6.60 -9.44 -3.75
CA LEU A 45 -7.58 -9.62 -2.68
C LEU A 45 -8.97 -9.43 -3.26
N THR A 46 -9.86 -10.41 -3.07
CA THR A 46 -11.27 -10.19 -3.41
C THR A 46 -11.93 -9.23 -2.43
N GLN A 47 -13.04 -8.62 -2.84
CA GLN A 47 -13.75 -7.63 -2.02
C GLN A 47 -14.18 -8.20 -0.67
N ASP A 48 -14.65 -9.45 -0.64
CA ASP A 48 -14.95 -10.20 0.58
C ASP A 48 -13.71 -10.40 1.48
N ALA A 49 -12.54 -10.70 0.91
CA ALA A 49 -11.31 -10.88 1.67
C ALA A 49 -10.83 -9.56 2.29
N LYS A 50 -10.99 -8.43 1.58
CA LYS A 50 -10.67 -7.09 2.08
C LYS A 50 -11.55 -6.73 3.28
N GLU A 51 -12.86 -6.89 3.16
CA GLU A 51 -13.80 -6.63 4.26
C GLU A 51 -13.53 -7.55 5.46
N ARG A 52 -13.22 -8.83 5.23
CA ARG A 52 -12.86 -9.75 6.32
C ARG A 52 -11.57 -9.30 6.99
N LEU A 53 -10.53 -8.98 6.23
CA LEU A 53 -9.25 -8.53 6.77
C LEU A 53 -9.45 -7.27 7.62
N GLU A 54 -10.29 -6.34 7.19
CA GLU A 54 -10.62 -5.13 7.94
C GLU A 54 -11.35 -5.46 9.27
N ARG A 55 -12.37 -6.33 9.24
CA ARG A 55 -13.03 -6.81 10.47
C ARG A 55 -12.08 -7.56 11.40
N VAL A 56 -11.18 -8.37 10.84
CA VAL A 56 -10.16 -9.10 11.62
C VAL A 56 -9.12 -8.14 12.19
N LYS A 57 -8.74 -7.09 11.47
CA LYS A 57 -7.82 -6.05 11.96
C LYS A 57 -8.39 -5.31 13.17
N ILE A 58 -9.70 -5.04 13.17
CA ILE A 58 -10.41 -4.46 14.31
C ILE A 58 -10.44 -5.43 15.49
N ALA A 59 -10.72 -6.72 15.25
CA ALA A 59 -10.83 -7.72 16.31
C ALA A 59 -9.47 -8.16 16.89
N LYS A 60 -8.48 -8.38 16.02
CA LYS A 60 -7.15 -8.92 16.31
C LYS A 60 -6.13 -8.38 15.29
N PRO A 61 -5.55 -7.19 15.52
CA PRO A 61 -4.62 -6.55 14.58
C PRO A 61 -3.38 -7.40 14.31
N GLU A 62 -2.88 -8.13 15.32
CA GLU A 62 -1.71 -9.00 15.15
C GLU A 62 -1.93 -10.12 14.12
N LEU A 63 -3.15 -10.67 14.03
CA LEU A 63 -3.45 -11.70 13.03
C LEU A 63 -3.53 -11.09 11.62
N ALA A 64 -4.10 -9.88 11.51
CA ALA A 64 -4.15 -9.16 10.24
C ALA A 64 -2.74 -8.85 9.72
N GLU A 65 -1.84 -8.38 10.59
CA GLU A 65 -0.44 -8.07 10.23
C GLU A 65 0.31 -9.31 9.72
N ASN A 66 0.16 -10.45 10.38
CA ASN A 66 0.78 -11.71 9.93
C ASN A 66 0.23 -12.16 8.56
N VAL A 67 -1.06 -11.95 8.32
CA VAL A 67 -1.68 -12.25 7.01
C VAL A 67 -1.18 -11.29 5.94
N GLU A 68 -1.10 -9.99 6.21
CA GLU A 68 -0.54 -8.98 5.31
C GLU A 68 0.90 -9.32 4.94
N ASN A 69 1.75 -9.65 5.92
CA ASN A 69 3.14 -10.06 5.69
C ASN A 69 3.25 -11.30 4.80
N GLN A 70 2.39 -12.30 5.01
CA GLN A 70 2.37 -13.51 4.20
C GLN A 70 1.93 -13.23 2.75
N LEU A 71 0.95 -12.33 2.57
CA LEU A 71 0.49 -11.92 1.25
C LEU A 71 1.56 -11.15 0.48
N ILE A 72 2.27 -10.25 1.16
CA ILE A 72 3.42 -9.51 0.60
C ILE A 72 4.51 -10.48 0.14
N LEU A 73 4.85 -11.47 0.98
CA LEU A 73 5.86 -12.49 0.65
C LEU A 73 5.46 -13.30 -0.59
N LEU A 74 4.18 -13.70 -0.67
CA LEU A 74 3.66 -14.46 -1.80
C LEU A 74 3.66 -13.63 -3.10
N LEU A 75 3.36 -12.33 -3.01
CA LEU A 75 3.38 -11.39 -4.13
C LEU A 75 4.80 -11.21 -4.66
N GLN A 76 5.76 -10.96 -3.76
CA GLN A 76 7.19 -10.84 -4.12
C GLN A 76 7.73 -12.11 -4.76
N SER A 77 7.25 -13.28 -4.33
CA SER A 77 7.66 -14.56 -4.90
C SER A 77 7.03 -14.85 -6.27
N GLY A 78 6.10 -14.01 -6.76
CA GLY A 78 5.37 -14.22 -8.01
C GLY A 78 4.47 -15.46 -8.02
N ARG A 79 4.33 -16.18 -6.89
CA ARG A 79 3.51 -17.39 -6.75
C ARG A 79 2.02 -17.08 -6.52
N LEU A 80 1.68 -15.81 -6.37
CA LEU A 80 0.31 -15.34 -6.23
C LEU A 80 -0.32 -15.22 -7.63
N SER A 81 -0.69 -16.36 -8.21
CA SER A 81 -1.36 -16.42 -9.52
C SER A 81 -2.89 -16.37 -9.43
N GLN A 82 -3.45 -16.43 -8.23
CA GLN A 82 -4.89 -16.42 -7.98
C GLN A 82 -5.27 -15.42 -6.89
N GLN A 83 -6.45 -14.85 -7.01
CA GLN A 83 -7.01 -13.94 -6.01
C GLN A 83 -7.19 -14.68 -4.68
N ILE A 84 -6.93 -14.01 -3.57
CA ILE A 84 -7.14 -14.53 -2.22
C ILE A 84 -8.60 -14.27 -1.86
N ASP A 85 -9.36 -15.35 -1.78
CA ASP A 85 -10.74 -15.35 -1.30
C ASP A 85 -10.84 -15.39 0.24
N ASP A 86 -12.02 -15.07 0.76
CA ASP A 86 -12.36 -15.20 2.20
C ASP A 86 -12.03 -16.60 2.75
N ASN A 87 -12.23 -17.65 1.94
CA ASN A 87 -11.92 -19.02 2.35
C ASN A 87 -10.41 -19.24 2.54
N SER A 88 -9.59 -18.76 1.60
CA SER A 88 -8.12 -18.82 1.68
C SER A 88 -7.62 -17.98 2.86
N LEU A 89 -8.18 -16.78 3.05
CA LEU A 89 -7.88 -15.91 4.19
C LEU A 89 -8.22 -16.60 5.51
N LYS A 90 -9.40 -17.20 5.64
CA LYS A 90 -9.80 -17.99 6.81
C LYS A 90 -8.89 -19.17 7.07
N MET A 91 -8.42 -19.86 6.03
CA MET A 91 -7.50 -20.99 6.19
C MET A 91 -6.15 -20.51 6.73
N ILE A 92 -5.62 -19.39 6.23
CA ILE A 92 -4.40 -18.77 6.73
C ILE A 92 -4.60 -18.29 8.17
N LEU A 93 -5.70 -17.58 8.45
CA LEU A 93 -6.06 -17.12 9.80
C LEU A 93 -6.20 -18.27 10.79
N ARG A 94 -6.81 -19.39 10.39
CA ARG A 94 -6.87 -20.61 11.23
C ARG A 94 -5.50 -21.21 11.48
N LYS A 95 -4.63 -21.29 10.46
CA LYS A 95 -3.26 -21.80 10.61
C LYS A 95 -2.41 -20.93 11.54
N ILE A 96 -2.52 -19.60 11.43
CA ILE A 96 -1.78 -18.64 12.25
C ILE A 96 -2.37 -18.58 13.67
N GLY A 97 -3.69 -18.53 13.80
CA GLY A 97 -4.40 -18.49 15.08
C GLY A 97 -4.22 -19.75 15.91
N SER A 98 -4.21 -20.93 15.28
CA SER A 98 -4.00 -22.22 15.98
C SER A 98 -2.59 -22.37 16.55
N ARG A 99 -1.59 -21.68 15.96
CA ARG A 99 -0.21 -21.68 16.47
C ARG A 99 -0.04 -20.93 17.81
N ARG A 100 -1.06 -20.20 18.28
CA ARG A 100 -1.04 -19.45 19.54
C ARG A 100 -1.52 -20.25 20.77
N GLU A 101 -2.00 -21.49 20.63
CA GLU A 101 -2.51 -22.27 21.78
C GLU A 101 -1.48 -23.17 22.48
N ILE A 102 -0.19 -23.15 22.13
CA ILE A 102 0.83 -23.92 22.89
C ILE A 102 2.10 -23.11 23.12
N ARG A 103 2.04 -22.19 24.07
CA ARG A 103 3.20 -21.83 24.91
C ARG A 103 2.82 -22.09 26.37
N ILE A 104 2.73 -23.37 26.73
CA ILE A 104 2.87 -23.78 28.13
C ILE A 104 4.36 -24.09 28.29
N GLU A 105 5.12 -23.09 28.73
CA GLU A 105 6.46 -23.31 29.25
C GLU A 105 6.34 -24.22 30.49
N ARG A 106 6.86 -25.44 30.39
CA ARG A 106 7.06 -26.33 31.54
C ARG A 106 8.30 -25.85 32.29
N ARG A 107 8.14 -25.46 33.55
CA ARG A 107 9.20 -25.47 34.56
C ARG A 107 8.84 -26.46 35.64
#